data_AF-A0A7Y2EMH4-F1
#
_entry.id   AF-A0A7Y2EMH4-F1
#
_cell.length_a   1.000
_cell.length_b   1.000
_cell.length_c   1.000
_cell.angle_alpha   90.00
_cell.angle_beta   90.00
_cell.angle_gamma   90.00
#
_symmetry.space_group_name_H-M   'P 1'
#
loop_
_entity.id
_entity.type
_entity.pdbx_description
1 polymer ?
#
loop_
_entity_poly.entity_id
_entity_poly.type
_entity_poly.pdbx_seq_one_letter_code
_entity_poly.pdbx_strand_id
1 'polypeptide(L)'
;MEIHERFARTILNGFESYFAEYQNITLAARSRFEVADWHGIRRGAIDRIDLYKAKTTQVLEYVQLLAGDDLRDLEFWRSARGIYAGLVEGHNNFEIAETFFNSIYCSVFKHRKIRDEYVFVFSAQGDMPPADVSKVYRTYRLDGPIDDLLVRLLDDYAFNIPYEDKQRDIGNIKEAILTELAPRFNLNTDDVEFHVLEHHFFRNKGAYIVGRIRSGRRTMPFVLPILHNEDGGVYVDTILFGSDQVSVLFSFTRSYFLVDASIPSQYVLFLQQLMPAKPISEIYSAMGHNKHGKTYYHRCAYRHMKSTKDQFNIAPGIKGMVM
;
A
#
# COMPACT_ATOMS: atom_id res chain seq x y z
N MET A 1 -9.22 1.69 -35.98
CA MET A 1 -9.28 2.48 -34.73
C MET A 1 -10.16 1.79 -33.69
N GLU A 2 -11.39 1.40 -34.04
CA GLU A 2 -12.35 0.75 -33.13
C GLU A 2 -11.80 -0.49 -32.39
N ILE A 3 -11.04 -1.36 -33.07
CA ILE A 3 -10.44 -2.56 -32.45
C ILE A 3 -9.41 -2.23 -31.37
N HIS A 4 -8.57 -1.21 -31.58
CA HIS A 4 -7.53 -0.81 -30.63
C HIS A 4 -8.15 -0.17 -29.39
N GLU A 5 -9.21 0.61 -29.57
CA GLU A 5 -9.96 1.21 -28.46
C GLU A 5 -10.69 0.14 -27.64
N ARG A 6 -11.40 -0.79 -28.30
CA ARG A 6 -12.05 -1.92 -27.61
C ARG A 6 -11.03 -2.78 -26.86
N PHE A 7 -9.86 -3.01 -27.44
CA PHE A 7 -8.76 -3.71 -26.80
C PHE A 7 -8.27 -2.98 -25.53
N ALA A 8 -7.97 -1.69 -25.63
CA ALA A 8 -7.51 -0.88 -24.50
C ALA A 8 -8.57 -0.82 -23.38
N ARG A 9 -9.85 -0.61 -23.73
CA ARG A 9 -10.97 -0.64 -22.78
C ARG A 9 -11.13 -2.01 -22.11
N THR A 10 -10.90 -3.10 -22.83
CA THR A 10 -10.97 -4.45 -22.26
C THR A 10 -9.90 -4.67 -21.20
N ILE A 11 -8.68 -4.19 -21.42
CA ILE A 11 -7.62 -4.22 -20.41
C ILE A 11 -8.00 -3.38 -19.19
N LEU A 12 -8.52 -2.17 -19.41
CA LEU A 12 -8.92 -1.27 -18.32
C LEU A 12 -10.05 -1.86 -17.48
N ASN A 13 -11.10 -2.38 -18.11
CA ASN A 13 -12.19 -3.07 -17.41
C ASN A 13 -11.68 -4.29 -16.63
N GLY A 14 -10.67 -4.99 -17.17
CA GLY A 14 -9.98 -6.07 -16.47
C GLY A 14 -9.26 -5.60 -15.20
N PHE A 15 -8.59 -4.45 -15.28
CA PHE A 15 -7.98 -3.80 -14.11
C PHE A 15 -9.04 -3.37 -13.08
N GLU A 16 -10.13 -2.73 -13.49
CA GLU A 16 -11.21 -2.33 -12.59
C GLU A 16 -11.83 -3.53 -11.88
N SER A 17 -12.10 -4.62 -12.61
CA SER A 17 -12.59 -5.86 -12.03
C SER A 17 -11.60 -6.48 -11.04
N TYR A 18 -10.31 -6.49 -11.37
CA TYR A 18 -9.25 -6.92 -10.46
C TYR A 18 -9.23 -6.07 -9.19
N PHE A 19 -9.26 -4.75 -9.33
CA PHE A 19 -9.11 -3.83 -8.21
C PHE A 19 -10.29 -3.91 -7.25
N ALA A 20 -11.51 -3.98 -7.77
CA ALA A 20 -12.72 -4.18 -6.97
C ALA A 20 -12.66 -5.49 -6.15
N GLU A 21 -12.22 -6.60 -6.77
CA GLU A 21 -12.09 -7.87 -6.06
C GLU A 21 -10.95 -7.86 -5.03
N TYR A 22 -9.84 -7.18 -5.33
CA TYR A 22 -8.75 -6.94 -4.39
C TYR A 22 -9.23 -6.18 -3.14
N GLN A 23 -10.07 -5.16 -3.33
CA GLN A 23 -10.68 -4.40 -2.23
C GLN A 23 -11.64 -5.28 -1.42
N ASN A 24 -12.50 -6.07 -2.08
CA ASN A 24 -13.44 -6.95 -1.39
C ASN A 24 -12.75 -7.97 -0.46
N ILE A 25 -11.65 -8.58 -0.92
CA ILE A 25 -10.85 -9.48 -0.07
C ILE A 25 -10.27 -8.73 1.13
N THR A 26 -9.85 -7.49 0.92
CA THR A 26 -9.21 -6.67 1.94
C THR A 26 -10.21 -6.14 2.99
N LEU A 27 -11.41 -5.75 2.56
CA LEU A 27 -12.52 -5.32 3.44
C LEU A 27 -12.94 -6.43 4.42
N ALA A 28 -12.87 -7.69 3.99
CA ALA A 28 -13.18 -8.84 4.84
C ALA A 28 -12.17 -9.06 5.99
N ALA A 29 -11.01 -8.37 5.98
CA ALA A 29 -10.00 -8.53 7.03
C ALA A 29 -10.52 -8.11 8.41
N ARG A 30 -11.33 -7.05 8.49
CA ARG A 30 -11.89 -6.57 9.75
C ARG A 30 -12.81 -7.60 10.39
N SER A 31 -13.81 -8.11 9.66
CA SER A 31 -14.75 -9.10 10.20
C SER A 31 -14.05 -10.40 10.58
N ARG A 32 -13.05 -10.83 9.80
CA ARG A 32 -12.22 -12.00 10.13
C ARG A 32 -11.37 -11.78 11.38
N PHE A 33 -10.83 -10.57 11.56
CA PHE A 33 -10.13 -10.21 12.79
C PHE A 33 -11.09 -10.22 13.98
N GLU A 34 -12.28 -9.65 13.87
CA GLU A 34 -13.30 -9.61 14.93
C GLU A 34 -13.69 -11.01 15.45
N VAL A 35 -13.80 -12.01 14.56
CA VAL A 35 -14.12 -13.40 14.95
C VAL A 35 -12.90 -14.30 15.14
N ALA A 36 -11.69 -13.72 15.21
CA ALA A 36 -10.43 -14.44 15.34
C ALA A 36 -10.18 -15.53 14.27
N ASP A 37 -10.69 -15.35 13.05
CA ASP A 37 -10.51 -16.26 11.91
C ASP A 37 -9.12 -16.06 11.26
N TRP A 38 -8.08 -16.51 11.97
CA TRP A 38 -6.68 -16.41 11.53
C TRP A 38 -6.42 -17.20 10.24
N HIS A 39 -7.11 -18.31 10.06
CA HIS A 39 -7.02 -19.10 8.84
C HIS A 39 -7.63 -18.37 7.64
N GLY A 40 -8.77 -17.69 7.84
CA GLY A 40 -9.39 -16.83 6.84
C GLY A 40 -8.54 -15.60 6.50
N ILE A 41 -7.92 -14.93 7.48
CA ILE A 41 -6.98 -13.83 7.20
C ILE A 41 -5.81 -14.34 6.35
N ARG A 42 -5.21 -15.47 6.73
CA ARG A 42 -4.10 -16.08 5.97
C ARG A 42 -4.54 -16.46 4.56
N ARG A 43 -5.72 -17.06 4.40
CA ARG A 43 -6.28 -17.44 3.10
C ARG A 43 -6.52 -16.21 2.24
N GLY A 44 -7.16 -15.17 2.78
CA GLY A 44 -7.38 -13.90 2.07
C GLY A 44 -6.07 -13.25 1.60
N ALA A 45 -5.01 -13.30 2.41
CA ALA A 45 -3.71 -12.80 2.00
C ALA A 45 -3.12 -13.59 0.81
N ILE A 46 -3.32 -14.91 0.74
CA ILE A 46 -2.92 -15.76 -0.38
C ILE A 46 -3.78 -15.47 -1.60
N ASP A 47 -5.11 -15.49 -1.44
CA ASP A 47 -6.07 -15.23 -2.51
C ASP A 47 -5.79 -13.88 -3.18
N ARG A 48 -5.47 -12.85 -2.39
CA ARG A 48 -5.12 -11.51 -2.89
C ARG A 48 -3.84 -11.50 -3.73
N ILE A 49 -2.85 -12.34 -3.39
CA ILE A 49 -1.61 -12.47 -4.18
C ILE A 49 -1.89 -13.16 -5.51
N ASP A 50 -2.69 -14.23 -5.49
CA ASP A 50 -3.00 -15.04 -6.67
C ASP A 50 -4.00 -14.36 -7.61
N LEU A 51 -4.87 -13.50 -7.07
CA LEU A 51 -5.90 -12.77 -7.80
C LEU A 51 -5.34 -12.01 -9.02
N TYR A 52 -4.19 -11.35 -8.87
CA TYR A 52 -3.58 -10.61 -9.97
C TYR A 52 -3.28 -11.53 -11.16
N LYS A 53 -2.69 -12.70 -10.89
CA LYS A 53 -2.36 -13.68 -11.94
C LYS A 53 -3.65 -14.19 -12.59
N ALA A 54 -4.63 -14.59 -11.80
CA ALA A 54 -5.92 -15.07 -12.30
C ALA A 54 -6.59 -14.04 -13.23
N LYS A 55 -6.67 -12.77 -12.81
CA LYS A 55 -7.28 -11.69 -13.60
C LYS A 55 -6.49 -11.39 -14.88
N THR A 56 -5.16 -11.33 -14.82
CA THR A 56 -4.36 -11.12 -16.03
C THR A 56 -4.50 -12.26 -17.03
N THR A 57 -4.60 -13.51 -16.57
CA THR A 57 -4.85 -14.67 -17.45
C THR A 57 -6.24 -14.59 -18.09
N GLN A 58 -7.28 -14.26 -17.31
CA GLN A 58 -8.63 -14.08 -17.85
C GLN A 58 -8.68 -12.96 -18.91
N VAL A 59 -8.09 -11.80 -18.63
CA VAL A 59 -8.05 -10.67 -19.57
C VAL A 59 -7.26 -11.03 -20.83
N LEU A 60 -6.19 -11.81 -20.69
CA LEU A 60 -5.39 -12.28 -21.82
C LEU A 60 -6.23 -13.08 -22.83
N GLU A 61 -7.16 -13.92 -22.37
CA GLU A 61 -8.08 -14.67 -23.23
C GLU A 61 -8.99 -13.74 -24.04
N TYR A 62 -9.57 -12.72 -23.40
CA TYR A 62 -10.44 -11.76 -24.07
C TYR A 62 -9.70 -10.91 -25.10
N VAL A 63 -8.52 -10.41 -24.75
CA VAL A 63 -7.74 -9.58 -25.67
C VAL A 63 -7.17 -10.40 -26.83
N GLN A 64 -6.92 -11.70 -26.63
CA GLN A 64 -6.52 -12.61 -27.69
C GLN A 64 -7.65 -12.84 -28.70
N LEU A 65 -8.89 -13.00 -28.23
CA LEU A 65 -10.05 -13.10 -29.12
C LEU A 65 -10.31 -11.80 -29.89
N LEU A 66 -10.08 -10.64 -29.25
CA LEU A 66 -10.30 -9.33 -29.87
C LEU A 66 -9.25 -8.98 -30.92
N ALA A 67 -7.96 -9.15 -30.60
CA ALA A 67 -6.87 -8.74 -31.48
C ALA A 67 -6.48 -9.81 -32.52
N GLY A 68 -6.79 -11.09 -32.27
CA GLY A 68 -6.44 -12.17 -33.19
C GLY A 68 -4.95 -12.19 -33.53
N ASP A 69 -4.64 -12.14 -34.83
CA ASP A 69 -3.26 -12.14 -35.34
C ASP A 69 -2.49 -10.86 -34.98
N ASP A 70 -3.17 -9.73 -34.82
CA ASP A 70 -2.58 -8.44 -34.46
C ASP A 70 -2.04 -8.41 -33.03
N LEU A 71 -2.41 -9.37 -32.17
CA LEU A 71 -1.97 -9.43 -30.77
C LEU A 71 -0.44 -9.44 -30.64
N ARG A 72 0.27 -10.00 -31.64
CA ARG A 72 1.74 -10.08 -31.64
C ARG A 72 2.41 -8.98 -32.46
N ASP A 73 1.65 -8.04 -33.00
CA ASP A 73 2.18 -6.87 -33.71
C ASP A 73 2.55 -5.76 -32.72
N LEU A 74 3.78 -5.27 -32.81
CA LEU A 74 4.27 -4.20 -31.96
C LEU A 74 3.62 -2.85 -32.28
N GLU A 75 3.26 -2.60 -33.54
CA GLU A 75 2.59 -1.35 -33.92
C GLU A 75 1.17 -1.29 -33.34
N PHE A 76 0.47 -2.42 -33.31
CA PHE A 76 -0.81 -2.55 -32.60
C PHE A 76 -0.67 -2.13 -31.13
N TRP A 77 0.33 -2.66 -30.43
CA TRP A 77 0.58 -2.31 -29.01
C TRP A 77 0.99 -0.85 -28.82
N ARG A 78 1.78 -0.26 -29.72
CA ARG A 78 2.11 1.17 -29.69
C ARG A 78 0.85 2.03 -29.76
N SER A 79 -0.06 1.72 -30.70
CA SER A 79 -1.33 2.43 -30.84
C SER A 79 -2.25 2.21 -29.63
N ALA A 80 -2.40 0.96 -29.18
CA ALA A 80 -3.21 0.62 -28.02
C ALA A 80 -2.71 1.28 -26.73
N ARG A 81 -1.39 1.37 -26.51
CA ARG A 81 -0.78 2.09 -25.38
C ARG A 81 -1.17 3.57 -25.38
N GLY A 82 -1.12 4.22 -26.54
CA GLY A 82 -1.51 5.63 -26.68
C GLY A 82 -2.97 5.87 -26.29
N ILE A 83 -3.88 5.01 -26.77
CA ILE A 83 -5.30 5.07 -26.40
C ILE A 83 -5.48 4.79 -24.91
N TYR A 84 -4.84 3.75 -24.38
CA TYR A 84 -4.91 3.38 -22.97
C TYR A 84 -4.45 4.52 -22.05
N ALA A 85 -3.36 5.21 -22.41
CA ALA A 85 -2.85 6.36 -21.67
C ALA A 85 -3.90 7.47 -21.54
N GLY A 86 -4.65 7.76 -22.61
CA GLY A 86 -5.77 8.72 -22.56
C GLY A 86 -6.96 8.22 -21.76
N LEU A 87 -7.25 6.91 -21.77
CA LEU A 87 -8.35 6.34 -20.97
C LEU A 87 -8.08 6.38 -19.46
N VAL A 88 -6.82 6.27 -19.03
CA VAL A 88 -6.45 6.32 -17.61
C VAL A 88 -6.07 7.73 -17.15
N GLU A 89 -6.17 8.74 -18.01
CA GLU A 89 -5.92 10.12 -17.63
C GLU A 89 -6.93 10.59 -16.57
N GLY A 90 -6.43 11.11 -15.45
CA GLY A 90 -7.28 11.52 -14.31
C GLY A 90 -7.88 10.36 -13.50
N HIS A 91 -7.55 9.11 -13.83
CA HIS A 91 -7.95 7.95 -13.04
C HIS A 91 -7.19 7.92 -11.70
N ASN A 92 -7.87 7.70 -10.58
CA ASN A 92 -7.24 7.74 -9.24
C ASN A 92 -6.08 6.76 -9.07
N ASN A 93 -6.11 5.64 -9.79
CA ASN A 93 -5.16 4.54 -9.69
C ASN A 93 -4.45 4.24 -11.03
N PHE A 94 -4.23 5.29 -11.85
CA PHE A 94 -3.65 5.13 -13.20
C PHE A 94 -2.30 4.38 -13.17
N GLU A 95 -1.49 4.55 -12.13
CA GLU A 95 -0.15 3.98 -11.98
C GLU A 95 -0.20 2.45 -11.86
N ILE A 96 -1.24 1.92 -11.21
CA ILE A 96 -1.48 0.49 -11.08
C ILE A 96 -2.14 -0.02 -12.37
N ALA A 97 -3.03 0.75 -12.99
CA ALA A 97 -3.64 0.43 -14.28
C ALA A 97 -2.58 0.28 -15.40
N GLU A 98 -1.59 1.17 -15.46
CA GLU A 98 -0.43 1.07 -16.36
C GLU A 98 0.37 -0.21 -16.11
N THR A 99 0.56 -0.58 -14.83
CA THR A 99 1.24 -1.83 -14.46
C THR A 99 0.45 -3.07 -14.90
N PHE A 100 -0.88 -3.00 -14.82
CA PHE A 100 -1.77 -4.04 -15.30
C PHE A 100 -1.62 -4.22 -16.82
N PHE A 101 -1.63 -3.12 -17.58
CA PHE A 101 -1.35 -3.14 -19.02
C PHE A 101 0.01 -3.78 -19.35
N ASN A 102 1.06 -3.38 -18.65
CA ASN A 102 2.41 -3.96 -18.82
C ASN A 102 2.42 -5.48 -18.59
N SER A 103 1.57 -5.96 -17.68
CA SER A 103 1.49 -7.38 -17.34
C SER A 103 0.82 -8.20 -18.45
N ILE A 104 -0.20 -7.64 -19.11
CA ILE A 104 -0.81 -8.26 -20.29
C ILE A 104 0.20 -8.30 -21.44
N TYR A 105 0.87 -7.18 -21.74
CA TYR A 105 1.92 -7.13 -22.77
C TYR A 105 3.03 -8.17 -22.51
N CYS A 106 3.56 -8.22 -21.28
CA CYS A 106 4.63 -9.15 -20.93
C CYS A 106 4.20 -10.61 -21.05
N SER A 107 2.91 -10.92 -20.84
CA SER A 107 2.36 -12.26 -21.03
C SER A 107 2.35 -12.66 -22.50
N VAL A 108 1.96 -11.74 -23.40
CA VAL A 108 1.97 -11.97 -24.86
C VAL A 108 3.39 -12.15 -25.40
N PHE A 109 4.32 -11.25 -25.04
CA PHE A 109 5.69 -11.25 -25.58
C PHE A 109 6.69 -12.05 -24.74
N LYS A 110 6.23 -12.84 -23.74
CA LYS A 110 7.06 -13.65 -22.85
C LYS A 110 8.22 -12.84 -22.23
N HIS A 111 7.90 -11.64 -21.74
CA HIS A 111 8.85 -10.71 -21.11
C HIS A 111 10.00 -10.23 -22.03
N ARG A 112 9.81 -10.24 -23.35
CA ARG A 112 10.77 -9.72 -24.33
C ARG A 112 10.31 -8.39 -24.91
N LYS A 113 11.23 -7.66 -25.56
CA LYS A 113 10.95 -6.39 -26.27
C LYS A 113 10.27 -5.33 -25.39
N ILE A 114 10.72 -5.21 -24.14
CA ILE A 114 10.20 -4.21 -23.19
C ILE A 114 10.81 -2.86 -23.55
N ARG A 115 10.01 -1.98 -24.15
CA ARG A 115 10.39 -0.62 -24.54
C ARG A 115 9.24 0.33 -24.26
N ASP A 116 9.56 1.55 -23.85
CA ASP A 116 8.55 2.53 -23.44
C ASP A 116 7.55 2.91 -24.54
N GLU A 117 7.90 2.67 -25.81
CA GLU A 117 6.99 2.81 -26.95
C GLU A 117 5.80 1.82 -26.95
N TYR A 118 5.93 0.66 -26.30
CA TYR A 118 4.92 -0.41 -26.32
C TYR A 118 4.30 -0.68 -24.95
N VAL A 119 4.97 -0.26 -23.88
CA VAL A 119 4.56 -0.45 -22.48
C VAL A 119 4.87 0.81 -21.68
N PHE A 120 4.32 0.92 -20.48
CA PHE A 120 4.60 2.00 -19.55
C PHE A 120 5.85 1.69 -18.72
N VAL A 121 7.04 1.74 -19.34
CA VAL A 121 8.30 1.67 -18.56
C VAL A 121 8.34 2.84 -17.61
N PHE A 122 8.05 4.03 -18.13
CA PHE A 122 7.72 5.22 -17.37
C PHE A 122 6.23 5.54 -17.50
N SER A 123 5.69 6.18 -16.48
CA SER A 123 4.29 6.63 -16.52
C SER A 123 4.14 7.77 -17.50
N ALA A 124 3.03 7.79 -18.24
CA ALA A 124 2.68 8.90 -19.12
C ALA A 124 2.24 10.14 -18.32
N GLN A 125 1.84 9.96 -17.05
CA GLN A 125 1.25 10.96 -16.17
C GLN A 125 2.14 11.33 -14.97
N GLY A 126 3.37 10.80 -14.92
CA GLY A 126 4.24 10.87 -13.75
C GLY A 126 4.11 9.64 -12.84
N ASP A 127 5.19 9.28 -12.16
CA ASP A 127 5.28 7.99 -11.47
C ASP A 127 4.36 7.83 -10.26
N MET A 128 3.92 8.94 -9.67
CA MET A 128 3.00 8.99 -8.55
C MET A 128 1.84 9.90 -8.90
N PRO A 129 0.58 9.47 -8.66
CA PRO A 129 -0.56 10.35 -8.78
C PRO A 129 -0.44 11.59 -7.89
N PRO A 130 -0.88 12.78 -8.33
CA PRO A 130 -1.07 13.91 -7.45
C PRO A 130 -2.20 13.56 -6.47
N ALA A 131 -1.84 13.33 -5.21
CA ALA A 131 -2.77 12.84 -4.21
C ALA A 131 -2.78 13.76 -2.98
N ASP A 132 -3.96 14.27 -2.63
CA ASP A 132 -4.17 15.00 -1.39
C ASP A 132 -4.21 14.03 -0.21
N VAL A 133 -3.11 13.98 0.54
CA VAL A 133 -2.96 13.10 1.71
C VAL A 133 -3.90 13.47 2.86
N SER A 134 -4.48 14.67 2.88
CA SER A 134 -5.39 15.08 3.96
C SER A 134 -6.69 14.27 4.01
N LYS A 135 -7.00 13.56 2.92
CA LYS A 135 -8.23 12.78 2.77
C LYS A 135 -8.16 11.37 3.34
N VAL A 136 -6.98 10.88 3.75
CA VAL A 136 -6.79 9.49 4.19
C VAL A 136 -6.53 9.33 5.68
N TYR A 137 -6.50 10.44 6.44
CA TYR A 137 -6.31 10.40 7.88
C TYR A 137 -7.36 11.25 8.61
N ARG A 138 -7.68 10.81 9.82
CA ARG A 138 -8.46 11.54 10.81
C ARG A 138 -7.54 12.43 11.62
N THR A 139 -8.01 13.62 11.97
CA THR A 139 -7.29 14.58 12.82
C THR A 139 -7.94 14.64 14.19
N TYR A 140 -7.17 14.32 15.23
CA TYR A 140 -7.59 14.49 16.62
C TYR A 140 -6.75 15.60 17.25
N ARG A 141 -7.40 16.69 17.66
CA ARG A 141 -6.75 17.81 18.35
C ARG A 141 -6.70 17.59 19.85
N LEU A 142 -5.57 17.93 20.44
CA LEU A 142 -5.37 17.92 21.89
C LEU A 142 -5.90 19.22 22.51
N ASP A 143 -7.23 19.33 22.62
CA ASP A 143 -7.90 20.51 23.20
C ASP A 143 -8.15 20.38 24.72
N GLY A 144 -7.69 19.28 25.33
CA GLY A 144 -7.95 18.93 26.73
C GLY A 144 -7.04 17.79 27.21
N PRO A 145 -7.46 17.02 28.24
CA PRO A 145 -6.70 15.86 28.70
C PRO A 145 -6.42 14.87 27.57
N ILE A 146 -5.18 14.37 27.50
CA ILE A 146 -4.79 13.39 26.49
C ILE A 146 -5.63 12.10 26.56
N ASP A 147 -6.10 11.73 27.75
CA ASP A 147 -7.00 10.60 27.98
C ASP A 147 -8.27 10.73 27.13
N ASP A 148 -8.89 11.92 27.07
CA ASP A 148 -10.11 12.17 26.27
C ASP A 148 -9.85 12.06 24.76
N LEU A 149 -8.65 12.47 24.32
CA LEU A 149 -8.22 12.26 22.93
C LEU A 149 -8.05 10.77 22.63
N LEU A 150 -7.39 10.03 23.51
CA LEU A 150 -7.12 8.60 23.35
C LEU A 150 -8.41 7.78 23.41
N VAL A 151 -9.38 8.14 24.27
CA VAL A 151 -10.73 7.54 24.27
C VAL A 151 -11.39 7.71 22.91
N ARG A 152 -11.46 8.95 22.40
CA ARG A 152 -12.08 9.23 21.08
C ARG A 152 -11.37 8.48 19.96
N LEU A 153 -10.04 8.46 19.97
CA LEU A 153 -9.25 7.72 18.99
C LEU A 153 -9.60 6.22 19.05
N LEU A 154 -9.50 5.57 20.21
CA LEU A 154 -9.79 4.13 20.30
C LEU A 154 -11.26 3.79 20.01
N ASP A 155 -12.20 4.70 20.31
CA ASP A 155 -13.62 4.50 20.01
C ASP A 155 -13.90 4.58 18.49
N ASP A 156 -13.27 5.50 17.76
CA ASP A 156 -13.36 5.60 16.30
C ASP A 156 -12.80 4.35 15.60
N TYR A 157 -11.84 3.66 16.23
CA TYR A 157 -11.22 2.43 15.74
C TYR A 157 -11.77 1.16 16.44
N ALA A 158 -12.85 1.27 17.22
CA ALA A 158 -13.39 0.13 17.95
C ALA A 158 -13.89 -0.99 17.01
N PHE A 159 -13.62 -2.23 17.43
CA PHE A 159 -14.15 -3.43 16.79
C PHE A 159 -15.54 -3.79 17.33
N ASN A 160 -16.24 -4.71 16.68
CA ASN A 160 -17.47 -5.32 17.22
C ASN A 160 -17.22 -6.31 18.39
N ILE A 161 -16.07 -6.21 19.04
CA ILE A 161 -15.65 -6.98 20.22
C ILE A 161 -15.10 -6.00 21.26
N PRO A 162 -15.28 -6.26 22.56
CA PRO A 162 -14.90 -5.31 23.60
C PRO A 162 -13.38 -5.19 23.74
N TYR A 163 -12.93 -4.04 24.24
CA TYR A 163 -11.60 -3.97 24.84
C TYR A 163 -11.58 -4.75 26.16
N GLU A 164 -10.51 -5.49 26.42
CA GLU A 164 -10.28 -6.18 27.70
C GLU A 164 -10.26 -5.19 28.86
N ASP A 165 -9.40 -4.15 28.75
CA ASP A 165 -9.32 -3.05 29.70
C ASP A 165 -8.85 -1.78 28.97
N LYS A 166 -9.80 -1.04 28.41
CA LYS A 166 -9.52 0.17 27.63
C LYS A 166 -8.80 1.24 28.46
N GLN A 167 -9.13 1.37 29.75
CA GLN A 167 -8.57 2.42 30.59
C GLN A 167 -7.12 2.14 30.98
N ARG A 168 -6.79 0.89 31.28
CA ARG A 168 -5.40 0.45 31.47
C ARG A 168 -4.57 0.76 30.23
N ASP A 169 -5.07 0.39 29.05
CA ASP A 169 -4.34 0.57 27.80
C ASP A 169 -4.13 2.07 27.48
N ILE A 170 -5.14 2.92 27.71
CA ILE A 170 -5.02 4.39 27.60
C ILE A 170 -3.95 4.92 28.56
N GLY A 171 -3.94 4.45 29.82
CA GLY A 171 -2.94 4.82 30.81
C GLY A 171 -1.53 4.50 30.35
N ASN A 172 -1.31 3.29 29.82
CA ASN A 172 -0.02 2.85 29.29
C ASN A 172 0.43 3.69 28.07
N ILE A 173 -0.49 3.96 27.14
CA ILE A 173 -0.20 4.79 25.96
C ILE A 173 0.17 6.20 26.38
N LYS A 174 -0.59 6.80 27.32
CA LYS A 174 -0.32 8.13 27.87
C LYS A 174 1.05 8.19 28.54
N GLU A 175 1.37 7.24 29.40
CA GLU A 175 2.67 7.18 30.07
C GLU A 175 3.82 7.09 29.06
N ALA A 176 3.68 6.25 28.04
CA ALA A 176 4.67 6.11 26.98
C ALA A 176 4.80 7.41 26.15
N ILE A 177 3.69 8.08 25.82
CA ILE A 177 3.72 9.39 25.16
C ILE A 177 4.45 10.42 26.02
N LEU A 178 4.09 10.55 27.31
CA LEU A 178 4.73 11.53 28.19
C LEU A 178 6.22 11.22 28.38
N THR A 179 6.62 9.97 28.45
CA THR A 179 8.01 9.56 28.63
C THR A 179 8.86 9.80 27.38
N GLU A 180 8.37 9.39 26.21
CA GLU A 180 9.14 9.43 24.96
C GLU A 180 9.03 10.76 24.21
N LEU A 181 7.87 11.41 24.27
CA LEU A 181 7.59 12.65 23.53
C LEU A 181 7.85 13.91 24.35
N ALA A 182 7.54 13.97 25.65
CA ALA A 182 7.70 15.22 26.40
C ALA A 182 9.13 15.81 26.36
N PRO A 183 10.23 15.01 26.31
CA PRO A 183 11.57 15.56 26.12
C PRO A 183 11.82 16.18 24.73
N ARG A 184 11.03 15.80 23.73
CA ARG A 184 11.22 16.11 22.30
C ARG A 184 10.12 16.98 21.72
N PHE A 185 8.97 17.10 22.39
CA PHE A 185 7.75 17.77 21.94
C PHE A 185 7.19 18.56 23.11
N ASN A 186 6.83 19.82 22.87
CA ASN A 186 6.06 20.58 23.84
C ASN A 186 4.60 20.17 23.71
N LEU A 187 4.15 19.24 24.54
CA LEU A 187 2.76 18.76 24.53
C LEU A 187 1.77 19.77 25.12
N ASN A 188 2.26 20.91 25.64
CA ASN A 188 1.45 22.00 26.20
C ASN A 188 1.19 23.13 25.18
N THR A 189 1.55 22.96 23.90
CA THR A 189 1.15 23.92 22.86
C THR A 189 -0.27 23.61 22.38
N ASP A 190 -1.05 24.66 22.14
CA ASP A 190 -2.45 24.57 21.66
C ASP A 190 -2.59 24.02 20.21
N ASP A 191 -1.54 23.41 19.65
CA ASP A 191 -1.46 22.98 18.25
C ASP A 191 -1.04 21.51 18.07
N VAL A 192 -1.13 20.70 19.12
CA VAL A 192 -0.83 19.26 19.04
C VAL A 192 -1.97 18.52 18.35
N GLU A 193 -1.66 17.82 17.26
CA GLU A 193 -2.62 17.05 16.47
C GLU A 193 -2.13 15.63 16.20
N PHE A 194 -3.03 14.66 16.34
CA PHE A 194 -2.81 13.26 15.95
C PHE A 194 -3.45 13.06 14.58
N HIS A 195 -2.62 12.75 13.59
CA HIS A 195 -3.07 12.42 12.24
C HIS A 195 -3.00 10.90 12.09
N VAL A 196 -4.15 10.24 11.99
CA VAL A 196 -4.24 8.78 12.04
C VAL A 196 -4.92 8.24 10.80
N LEU A 197 -4.27 7.33 10.07
CA LEU A 197 -4.83 6.74 8.85
C LEU A 197 -6.16 6.06 9.13
N GLU A 198 -7.17 6.38 8.32
CA GLU A 198 -8.57 6.05 8.57
C GLU A 198 -8.85 4.56 8.76
N HIS A 199 -8.10 3.70 8.06
CA HIS A 199 -8.30 2.27 8.13
C HIS A 199 -7.19 1.55 8.87
N HIS A 200 -7.57 0.52 9.62
CA HIS A 200 -6.65 -0.44 10.20
C HIS A 200 -5.81 -1.13 9.12
N PHE A 201 -4.56 -1.38 9.44
CA PHE A 201 -3.74 -2.32 8.71
C PHE A 201 -3.84 -3.68 9.41
N PHE A 202 -4.21 -4.75 8.72
CA PHE A 202 -4.29 -6.09 9.30
C PHE A 202 -3.14 -6.97 8.80
N ARG A 203 -2.54 -7.73 9.70
CA ARG A 203 -1.55 -8.74 9.36
C ARG A 203 -1.52 -9.85 10.40
N ASN A 204 -1.68 -11.10 9.95
CA ASN A 204 -1.74 -12.27 10.81
C ASN A 204 -2.78 -12.10 11.92
N LYS A 205 -2.34 -11.99 13.18
CA LYS A 205 -3.21 -11.83 14.36
C LYS A 205 -3.28 -10.39 14.89
N GLY A 206 -2.71 -9.42 14.17
CA GLY A 206 -2.67 -8.03 14.60
C GLY A 206 -3.43 -7.10 13.67
N ALA A 207 -4.12 -6.14 14.28
CA ALA A 207 -4.59 -4.93 13.64
C ALA A 207 -3.68 -3.77 14.08
N TYR A 208 -3.42 -2.82 13.20
CA TYR A 208 -2.49 -1.72 13.49
C TYR A 208 -3.12 -0.40 13.12
N ILE A 209 -3.21 0.51 14.10
CA ILE A 209 -3.56 1.91 13.88
C ILE A 209 -2.26 2.66 13.62
N VAL A 210 -2.16 3.33 12.47
CA VAL A 210 -0.92 3.95 11.99
C VAL A 210 -1.12 5.45 11.86
N GLY A 211 -0.22 6.25 12.40
CA GLY A 211 -0.37 7.70 12.37
C GLY A 211 0.91 8.47 12.66
N ARG A 212 0.75 9.76 12.90
CA ARG A 212 1.77 10.65 13.45
C ARG A 212 1.18 11.65 14.42
N ILE A 213 1.99 12.07 15.37
CA ILE A 213 1.74 13.20 16.24
C ILE A 213 2.46 14.40 15.64
N ARG A 214 1.78 15.54 15.56
CA ARG A 214 2.31 16.80 15.03
C ARG A 214 2.21 17.87 16.13
N SER A 215 3.28 18.65 16.30
CA SER A 215 3.32 19.84 17.15
C SER A 215 4.19 20.87 16.44
N GLY A 216 3.57 21.95 15.96
CA GLY A 216 4.19 22.89 15.02
C GLY A 216 4.81 22.19 13.81
N ARG A 217 6.15 22.29 13.69
CA ARG A 217 6.93 21.67 12.60
C ARG A 217 7.46 20.27 12.94
N ARG A 218 7.32 19.82 14.18
CA ARG A 218 7.82 18.51 14.61
C ARG A 218 6.76 17.45 14.35
N THR A 219 7.20 16.29 13.90
CA THR A 219 6.33 15.13 13.67
C THR A 219 6.95 13.88 14.27
N MET A 220 6.15 13.07 14.95
CA MET A 220 6.55 11.75 15.45
C MET A 220 5.61 10.69 14.88
N PRO A 221 6.08 9.80 13.99
CA PRO A 221 5.33 8.63 13.58
C PRO A 221 5.00 7.76 14.79
N PHE A 222 3.80 7.17 14.80
CA PHE A 222 3.45 6.16 15.78
C PHE A 222 2.60 5.04 15.20
N VAL A 223 2.62 3.88 15.87
CA VAL A 223 1.72 2.76 15.58
C VAL A 223 1.20 2.16 16.88
N LEU A 224 -0.10 1.85 16.92
CA LEU A 224 -0.75 1.09 17.99
C LEU A 224 -1.15 -0.30 17.45
N PRO A 225 -0.40 -1.37 17.79
CA PRO A 225 -0.84 -2.74 17.54
C PRO A 225 -1.98 -3.12 18.49
N ILE A 226 -3.09 -3.58 17.93
CA ILE A 226 -4.23 -4.15 18.64
C ILE A 226 -4.22 -5.67 18.42
N LEU A 227 -4.24 -6.41 19.52
CA LEU A 227 -4.23 -7.87 19.55
C LEU A 227 -5.48 -8.39 20.25
N HIS A 228 -5.83 -9.63 19.95
CA HIS A 228 -6.84 -10.38 20.72
C HIS A 228 -6.24 -10.90 22.02
N ASN A 229 -7.03 -10.87 23.08
CA ASN A 229 -6.82 -11.74 24.22
C ASN A 229 -7.45 -13.12 23.98
N GLU A 230 -7.24 -14.06 24.90
CA GLU A 230 -7.79 -15.41 24.78
C GLU A 230 -9.28 -15.51 25.17
N ASP A 231 -9.85 -14.42 25.72
CA ASP A 231 -11.21 -14.32 26.25
C ASP A 231 -12.19 -13.58 25.31
N GLY A 232 -11.80 -13.31 24.06
CA GLY A 232 -12.67 -12.69 23.04
C GLY A 232 -12.76 -11.16 23.11
N GLY A 233 -11.85 -10.52 23.85
CA GLY A 233 -11.62 -9.07 23.83
C GLY A 233 -10.33 -8.69 23.12
N VAL A 234 -10.10 -7.39 22.98
CA VAL A 234 -8.88 -6.82 22.39
C VAL A 234 -8.16 -5.89 23.34
N TYR A 235 -6.86 -5.72 23.14
CA TYR A 235 -6.05 -4.77 23.89
C TYR A 235 -5.02 -4.12 22.98
N VAL A 236 -4.56 -2.93 23.37
CA VAL A 236 -3.43 -2.27 22.72
C VAL A 236 -2.15 -2.80 23.34
N ASP A 237 -1.38 -3.56 22.56
CA ASP A 237 -0.18 -4.26 23.04
C ASP A 237 0.95 -3.30 23.40
N THR A 238 1.12 -2.24 22.60
CA THR A 238 2.17 -1.24 22.78
C THR A 238 1.89 0.02 21.95
N ILE A 239 2.75 1.03 22.10
CA ILE A 239 2.88 2.14 21.17
C ILE A 239 4.31 2.19 20.65
N LEU A 240 4.47 2.13 19.33
CA LEU A 240 5.76 2.26 18.67
C LEU A 240 5.96 3.70 18.23
N PHE A 241 7.13 4.28 18.49
CA PHE A 241 7.47 5.64 18.05
C PHE A 241 8.63 5.66 17.05
N GLY A 242 8.57 6.61 16.12
CA GLY A 242 9.68 6.97 15.25
C GLY A 242 9.75 6.18 13.96
N SER A 243 10.37 6.79 12.94
CA SER A 243 10.45 6.25 11.58
C SER A 243 11.08 4.86 11.51
N ASP A 244 12.07 4.55 12.35
CA ASP A 244 12.77 3.26 12.31
C ASP A 244 11.85 2.10 12.74
N GLN A 245 11.11 2.27 13.85
CA GLN A 245 10.17 1.25 14.33
C GLN A 245 9.03 1.03 13.34
N VAL A 246 8.49 2.11 12.79
CA VAL A 246 7.48 2.01 11.72
C VAL A 246 8.07 1.32 10.49
N SER A 247 9.30 1.64 10.08
CA SER A 247 9.96 1.01 8.94
C SER A 247 10.14 -0.51 9.09
N VAL A 248 10.51 -0.97 10.29
CA VAL A 248 10.61 -2.41 10.62
C VAL A 248 9.25 -3.11 10.53
N LEU A 249 8.17 -2.43 10.95
CA LEU A 249 6.81 -2.96 10.85
C LEU A 249 6.38 -3.14 9.39
N PHE A 250 6.79 -2.22 8.50
CA PHE A 250 6.54 -2.25 7.05
C PHE A 250 7.69 -2.92 6.26
N SER A 251 8.51 -3.75 6.90
CA SER A 251 9.64 -4.46 6.27
C SER A 251 9.20 -5.43 5.16
N PHE A 252 10.04 -5.56 4.13
CA PHE A 252 9.87 -6.56 3.05
C PHE A 252 10.01 -8.01 3.54
N THR A 253 10.58 -8.24 4.73
CA THR A 253 10.71 -9.57 5.34
C THR A 253 9.42 -10.06 6.00
N ARG A 254 8.34 -9.29 5.95
CA ARG A 254 7.04 -9.61 6.54
C ARG A 254 5.98 -9.78 5.45
N SER A 255 4.89 -10.47 5.79
CA SER A 255 3.70 -10.50 4.95
C SER A 255 3.14 -9.09 4.75
N TYR A 256 2.50 -8.88 3.59
CA TYR A 256 1.86 -7.61 3.26
C TYR A 256 0.64 -7.36 4.15
N PHE A 257 0.37 -6.10 4.44
CA PHE A 257 -0.83 -5.67 5.13
C PHE A 257 -2.07 -5.80 4.26
N LEU A 258 -3.18 -6.16 4.89
CA LEU A 258 -4.53 -5.96 4.37
C LEU A 258 -5.00 -4.59 4.88
N VAL A 259 -5.13 -3.61 4.00
CA VAL A 259 -5.57 -2.24 4.32
C VAL A 259 -6.55 -1.78 3.25
N ASP A 260 -7.70 -1.27 3.67
CA ASP A 260 -8.66 -0.70 2.74
C ASP A 260 -8.14 0.65 2.23
N ALA A 261 -7.60 0.67 1.01
CA ALA A 261 -7.05 1.87 0.40
C ALA A 261 -7.57 1.97 -1.02
N SER A 262 -8.68 2.70 -1.20
CA SER A 262 -9.31 2.93 -2.51
C SER A 262 -8.42 3.72 -3.47
N ILE A 263 -7.59 4.59 -2.92
CA ILE A 263 -6.54 5.34 -3.63
C ILE A 263 -5.20 5.05 -2.95
N PRO A 264 -4.51 3.95 -3.33
CA PRO A 264 -3.30 3.50 -2.64
C PRO A 264 -2.19 4.57 -2.62
N SER A 265 -2.07 5.37 -3.67
CA SER A 265 -1.08 6.44 -3.76
C SER A 265 -1.17 7.46 -2.61
N GLN A 266 -2.37 7.79 -2.12
CA GLN A 266 -2.54 8.69 -0.96
C GLN A 266 -1.96 8.08 0.31
N TYR A 267 -2.21 6.79 0.55
CA TYR A 267 -1.64 6.05 1.67
C TYR A 267 -0.12 5.94 1.55
N VAL A 268 0.40 5.63 0.35
CA VAL A 268 1.84 5.60 0.10
C VAL A 268 2.50 6.93 0.44
N LEU A 269 1.95 8.05 -0.02
CA LEU A 269 2.50 9.37 0.23
C LEU A 269 2.47 9.75 1.72
N PHE A 270 1.41 9.38 2.45
CA PHE A 270 1.37 9.57 3.90
C PHE A 270 2.43 8.71 4.60
N LEU A 271 2.51 7.41 4.26
CA LEU A 271 3.50 6.48 4.82
C LEU A 271 4.94 6.89 4.48
N GLN A 272 5.19 7.51 3.32
CA GLN A 272 6.49 8.06 2.95
C GLN A 272 6.90 9.20 3.90
N GLN A 273 5.94 10.00 4.38
CA GLN A 273 6.22 11.03 5.39
C GLN A 273 6.55 10.42 6.76
N LEU A 274 6.03 9.22 7.06
CA LEU A 274 6.37 8.48 8.28
C LEU A 274 7.73 7.79 8.18
N MET A 275 8.08 7.30 7.00
CA MET A 275 9.26 6.47 6.72
C MET A 275 10.05 7.03 5.51
N PRO A 276 10.68 8.21 5.63
CA PRO A 276 11.27 8.90 4.46
C PRO A 276 12.40 8.13 3.77
N ALA A 277 13.12 7.29 4.52
CA ALA A 277 14.19 6.45 3.98
C ALA A 277 13.68 5.17 3.28
N LYS A 278 12.41 4.78 3.49
CA LYS A 278 11.86 3.57 2.86
C LYS A 278 11.50 3.87 1.41
N PRO A 279 11.93 3.03 0.44
CA PRO A 279 11.57 3.23 -0.96
C PRO A 279 10.06 3.11 -1.20
N ILE A 280 9.50 3.98 -2.05
CA ILE A 280 8.07 3.94 -2.45
C ILE A 280 7.65 2.56 -2.96
N SER A 281 8.52 1.89 -3.72
CA SER A 281 8.29 0.52 -4.21
C SER A 281 8.05 -0.49 -3.09
N GLU A 282 8.74 -0.33 -1.96
CA GLU A 282 8.56 -1.17 -0.79
C GLU A 282 7.28 -0.81 -0.04
N ILE A 283 6.90 0.47 0.02
CA ILE A 283 5.64 0.89 0.67
C ILE A 283 4.44 0.31 -0.08
N TYR A 284 4.40 0.44 -1.42
CA TYR A 284 3.37 -0.22 -2.23
C TYR A 284 3.32 -1.73 -1.98
N SER A 285 4.49 -2.38 -1.95
CA SER A 285 4.57 -3.82 -1.69
C SER A 285 4.03 -4.16 -0.30
N ALA A 286 4.40 -3.40 0.73
CA ALA A 286 3.93 -3.61 2.09
C ALA A 286 2.40 -3.46 2.24
N MET A 287 1.74 -2.65 1.40
CA MET A 287 0.28 -2.54 1.34
C MET A 287 -0.38 -3.63 0.47
N GLY A 288 0.40 -4.46 -0.21
CA GLY A 288 -0.05 -5.58 -1.03
C GLY A 288 -0.01 -5.36 -2.54
N HIS A 289 0.34 -4.16 -3.00
CA HIS A 289 0.49 -3.85 -4.42
C HIS A 289 1.88 -4.23 -4.96
N ASN A 290 2.31 -5.47 -4.71
CA ASN A 290 3.66 -5.96 -5.01
C ASN A 290 4.02 -5.90 -6.52
N LYS A 291 3.05 -6.12 -7.42
CA LYS A 291 3.25 -5.97 -8.87
C LYS A 291 3.58 -4.54 -9.24
N HIS A 292 2.87 -3.57 -8.67
CA HIS A 292 3.19 -2.16 -8.86
C HIS A 292 4.50 -1.77 -8.18
N GLY A 293 4.76 -2.30 -6.97
CA GLY A 293 6.06 -2.17 -6.30
C GLY A 293 7.23 -2.61 -7.20
N LYS A 294 7.09 -3.71 -7.95
CA LYS A 294 8.06 -4.14 -8.97
C LYS A 294 8.23 -3.11 -10.11
N THR A 295 7.14 -2.60 -10.66
CA THR A 295 7.19 -1.56 -11.72
C THR A 295 7.92 -0.32 -11.22
N TYR A 296 7.57 0.16 -10.03
CA TYR A 296 8.18 1.35 -9.43
C TYR A 296 9.66 1.12 -9.12
N TYR A 297 10.02 -0.05 -8.57
CA TYR A 297 11.41 -0.42 -8.34
C TYR A 297 12.23 -0.41 -9.63
N HIS A 298 11.70 -0.97 -10.72
CA HIS A 298 12.36 -0.97 -12.03
C HIS A 298 12.60 0.47 -12.53
N ARG A 299 11.63 1.38 -12.37
CA ARG A 299 11.78 2.81 -12.71
C ARG A 299 12.94 3.44 -11.93
N CYS A 300 12.99 3.22 -10.61
CA CYS A 300 14.08 3.69 -9.76
C CYS A 300 15.44 3.11 -10.14
N ALA A 301 15.53 1.79 -10.31
CA ALA A 301 16.76 1.10 -10.69
C ALA A 301 17.27 1.59 -12.05
N TYR A 302 16.39 1.77 -13.04
CA TYR A 302 16.78 2.32 -14.34
C TYR A 302 17.34 3.73 -14.22
N ARG A 303 16.69 4.62 -13.47
CA ARG A 303 17.19 5.99 -13.25
C ARG A 303 18.55 5.97 -12.55
N HIS A 304 18.71 5.13 -11.53
CA HIS A 304 19.99 4.97 -10.83
C HIS A 304 21.10 4.53 -11.79
N MET A 305 20.87 3.45 -12.57
CA MET A 305 21.82 2.96 -13.58
C MET A 305 22.19 4.01 -14.63
N LYS A 306 21.29 4.94 -14.97
CA LYS A 306 21.58 6.06 -15.89
C LYS A 306 22.35 7.21 -15.24
N SER A 307 22.23 7.38 -13.93
CA SER A 307 22.87 8.46 -13.18
C SER A 307 24.28 8.14 -12.68
N THR A 308 24.65 6.86 -12.60
CA THR A 308 25.95 6.42 -12.07
C THR A 308 26.89 5.94 -13.18
N LYS A 309 28.19 5.92 -12.86
CA LYS A 309 29.24 5.26 -13.66
C LYS A 309 29.68 3.93 -13.04
N ASP A 310 29.08 3.54 -11.92
CA ASP A 310 29.39 2.28 -11.26
C ASP A 310 29.14 1.10 -12.19
N GLN A 311 29.98 0.07 -12.07
CA GLN A 311 29.83 -1.16 -12.82
C GLN A 311 29.18 -2.23 -11.95
N PHE A 312 28.43 -3.13 -12.60
CA PHE A 312 27.97 -4.33 -11.93
C PHE A 312 29.18 -5.13 -11.45
N ASN A 313 29.20 -5.45 -10.16
CA ASN A 313 30.21 -6.29 -9.54
C ASN A 313 29.52 -7.39 -8.74
N ILE A 314 30.25 -8.47 -8.47
CA ILE A 314 29.78 -9.54 -7.60
C ILE A 314 29.53 -8.94 -6.21
N ALA A 315 28.37 -9.27 -5.63
CA ALA A 315 28.02 -8.79 -4.30
C ALA A 315 29.10 -9.18 -3.28
N PRO A 316 29.53 -8.27 -2.39
CA PRO A 316 30.52 -8.58 -1.37
C PRO A 316 29.97 -9.63 -0.40
N GLY A 317 30.82 -10.61 -0.04
CA GLY A 317 30.45 -11.69 0.87
C GLY A 317 31.01 -13.04 0.43
N ILE A 318 30.52 -14.11 1.06
CA ILE A 318 30.88 -15.49 0.69
C ILE A 318 30.12 -15.83 -0.60
N LYS A 319 30.85 -16.26 -1.63
CA LYS A 319 30.25 -16.68 -2.90
C LYS A 319 29.28 -17.84 -2.65
N GLY A 320 28.04 -17.69 -3.12
CA GLY A 320 27.05 -18.75 -3.11
C GLY A 320 27.45 -19.91 -4.02
N MET A 321 27.14 -21.14 -3.61
CA MET A 321 27.35 -22.35 -4.43
C MET A 321 26.16 -22.65 -5.35
N VAL A 322 25.06 -21.90 -5.24
CA VAL A 322 23.79 -22.12 -5.96
C VAL A 322 23.35 -20.87 -6.74
N MET A 323 23.37 -19.70 -6.11
CA MET A 323 22.98 -18.41 -6.70
C MET A 323 24.19 -17.61 -7.16
#